data_AF-A0A1Q7HV91-F1
#
_entry.id   AF-A0A1Q7HV91-F1
#
_cell.length_a   1.000
_cell.length_b   1.000
_cell.length_c   1.000
_cell.angle_alpha   90.00
_cell.angle_beta   90.00
_cell.angle_gamma   90.00
#
_symmetry.space_group_name_H-M   'P 1'
#
loop_
_entity.id
_entity.type
_entity.pdbx_description
1 polymer ?
#
loop_
_entity_poly.entity_id
_entity_poly.type
_entity_poly.pdbx_seq_one_letter_code
_entity_poly.pdbx_strand_id
1 'polypeptide(L)'
;MARYAVMWSGGKDSALALRRALRRGLEVAALLNVIDEGSRRVRFHATRAELIAAQASALDIPLRQIATSWTNFESSFRTGLAALAAEGFEGVIFGDIHLADVRAWYEDRVRAAGLEHIEPLWGEASDAVVRDFVDGGGRAVVTCVELRRLDASWLGRVIDHGFPDAIAATGVDPCGENGEYHSFAFDGPPFRSIVPWAPAATHEEQGFLQLDLADPVEVVADDTVSVNYELFDDTVAARPKAWGALAAQGVISYRARTGRPPDDVARRAIWAALWKRVEAARANRTR
;
A
#
# COMPACT_ATOMS: atom_id res chain seq x y z
N MET A 1 -7.92 22.61 -16.91
CA MET A 1 -8.97 21.73 -16.40
C MET A 1 -8.80 21.65 -14.90
N ALA A 2 -9.89 21.42 -14.16
CA ALA A 2 -9.91 21.36 -12.70
C ALA A 2 -9.11 20.15 -12.21
N ARG A 3 -8.04 20.38 -11.43
CA ARG A 3 -7.15 19.31 -10.93
C ARG A 3 -7.52 18.91 -9.51
N TYR A 4 -7.59 17.62 -9.26
CA TYR A 4 -7.94 17.06 -7.96
C TYR A 4 -6.83 16.17 -7.41
N ALA A 5 -6.68 16.18 -6.09
CA ALA A 5 -5.86 15.21 -5.38
C ALA A 5 -6.76 14.15 -4.73
N VAL A 6 -6.24 12.94 -4.53
CA VAL A 6 -6.92 11.90 -3.75
C VAL A 6 -6.15 11.65 -2.47
N MET A 7 -6.83 11.66 -1.32
CA MET A 7 -6.27 11.12 -0.09
C MET A 7 -6.16 9.60 -0.20
N TRP A 8 -4.92 9.14 -0.31
CA TRP A 8 -4.57 7.79 -0.66
C TRP A 8 -4.04 7.04 0.56
N SER A 9 -4.87 6.17 1.15
CA SER A 9 -4.45 5.25 2.21
C SER A 9 -3.75 4.00 1.67
N GLY A 10 -4.00 3.67 0.40
CA GLY A 10 -3.58 2.42 -0.23
C GLY A 10 -4.56 1.26 -0.03
N GLY A 11 -5.67 1.46 0.67
CA GLY A 11 -6.72 0.46 0.84
C GLY A 11 -7.79 0.44 -0.25
N LYS A 12 -8.74 -0.49 -0.13
CA LYS A 12 -9.84 -0.67 -1.08
C LYS A 12 -10.70 0.59 -1.28
N ASP A 13 -10.95 1.35 -0.21
CA ASP A 13 -11.91 2.47 -0.24
C ASP A 13 -11.32 3.69 -0.96
N SER A 14 -10.05 4.00 -0.72
CA SER A 14 -9.35 5.05 -1.48
C SER A 14 -9.18 4.66 -2.96
N ALA A 15 -8.96 3.39 -3.27
CA ALA A 15 -8.96 2.88 -4.64
C ALA A 15 -10.32 3.02 -5.33
N LEU A 16 -11.42 2.69 -4.64
CA LEU A 16 -12.77 2.84 -5.19
C LEU A 16 -13.16 4.31 -5.36
N ALA A 17 -12.81 5.17 -4.40
CA ALA A 17 -13.03 6.61 -4.48
C ALA A 17 -12.31 7.23 -5.69
N LEU A 18 -11.04 6.87 -5.91
CA LEU A 18 -10.28 7.25 -7.10
C LEU A 18 -10.99 6.78 -8.39
N ARG A 19 -11.38 5.51 -8.46
CA ARG A 19 -12.10 4.97 -9.63
C ARG A 19 -13.40 5.74 -9.92
N ARG A 20 -14.18 6.06 -8.89
CA ARG A 20 -15.44 6.82 -9.03
C ARG A 20 -15.19 8.27 -9.45
N ALA A 21 -14.16 8.91 -8.92
CA ALA A 21 -13.74 10.25 -9.35
C ALA A 21 -13.39 10.28 -10.84
N LEU A 22 -12.56 9.34 -11.30
CA LEU A 22 -12.19 9.22 -12.71
C LEU A 22 -13.41 8.94 -13.61
N ARG A 23 -14.34 8.07 -13.18
CA ARG A 23 -15.60 7.82 -13.91
C ARG A 23 -16.50 9.05 -14.01
N ARG A 24 -16.45 9.95 -13.03
CA ARG A 24 -17.16 11.24 -13.06
C ARG A 24 -16.46 12.30 -13.94
N GLY A 25 -15.31 11.97 -14.54
CA GLY A 25 -14.55 12.88 -15.39
C GLY A 25 -13.65 13.85 -14.64
N LEU A 26 -13.38 13.61 -13.35
CA LEU A 26 -12.45 14.44 -12.57
C LEU A 26 -11.00 14.16 -12.99
N GLU A 27 -10.20 15.21 -13.18
CA GLU A 27 -8.78 15.09 -13.48
C GLU A 27 -7.99 14.89 -12.18
N VAL A 28 -7.72 13.64 -11.81
CA VAL A 28 -6.89 13.35 -10.63
C VAL A 28 -5.40 13.45 -11.01
N ALA A 29 -4.73 14.47 -10.46
CA ALA A 29 -3.35 14.80 -10.81
C ALA A 29 -2.33 14.55 -9.69
N ALA A 30 -2.78 14.10 -8.51
CA ALA A 30 -1.91 13.71 -7.41
C ALA A 30 -2.58 12.74 -6.44
N LEU A 31 -1.78 11.87 -5.84
CA LEU A 31 -2.11 11.12 -4.64
C LEU A 31 -1.44 11.80 -3.44
N LEU A 32 -2.19 12.07 -2.39
CA LEU A 32 -1.69 12.57 -1.12
C LEU A 32 -1.73 11.44 -0.09
N ASN A 33 -0.60 11.12 0.51
CA ASN A 33 -0.49 10.00 1.45
C ASN A 33 0.21 10.50 2.72
N VAL A 34 -0.36 10.16 3.88
CA VAL A 34 0.20 10.55 5.18
C VAL A 34 0.87 9.32 5.81
N ILE A 35 2.13 9.49 6.20
CA ILE A 35 2.95 8.42 6.77
C ILE A 35 3.61 8.87 8.07
N ASP A 36 3.81 7.90 8.95
CA ASP A 36 4.60 8.09 10.16
C ASP A 36 6.08 8.31 9.80
N GLU A 37 6.69 9.32 10.41
CA GLU A 37 8.06 9.75 10.14
C GLU A 37 9.09 8.69 10.51
N GLY A 38 8.92 8.04 11.67
CA GLY A 38 9.86 7.06 12.19
C GLY A 38 9.77 5.71 11.49
N SER A 39 8.58 5.13 11.44
CA SER A 39 8.34 3.81 10.87
C SER A 39 8.23 3.80 9.35
N ARG A 40 8.04 4.97 8.70
CA ARG A 40 7.83 5.10 7.25
C ARG A 40 6.64 4.27 6.75
N ARG A 41 5.60 4.15 7.57
CA ARG A 41 4.36 3.41 7.28
C ARG A 41 3.16 4.34 7.25
N VAL A 42 2.16 3.99 6.45
CA VAL A 42 0.84 4.62 6.53
C VAL A 42 0.26 4.36 7.91
N ARG A 43 -0.09 5.43 8.61
CA ARG A 43 -0.68 5.31 9.95
C ARG A 43 -1.99 4.52 9.88
N PHE A 44 -2.26 3.73 10.92
CA PHE A 44 -3.40 2.83 11.06
C PHE A 44 -3.39 1.62 10.10
N HIS A 45 -2.97 1.78 8.84
CA HIS A 45 -2.92 0.69 7.86
C HIS A 45 -1.61 -0.13 7.89
N ALA A 46 -0.60 0.33 8.64
CA ALA A 46 0.75 -0.26 8.78
C ALA A 46 1.47 -0.56 7.45
N THR A 47 1.00 -0.01 6.33
CA THR A 47 1.53 -0.29 4.99
C THR A 47 2.81 0.52 4.75
N ARG A 48 3.87 -0.11 4.25
CA ARG A 48 5.16 0.56 3.99
C ARG A 48 5.03 1.64 2.91
N ALA A 49 5.71 2.76 3.10
CA ALA A 49 5.73 3.87 2.16
C ALA A 49 6.15 3.46 0.73
N GLU A 50 7.05 2.48 0.60
CA GLU A 50 7.51 1.94 -0.69
C GLU A 50 6.41 1.19 -1.46
N LEU A 51 5.51 0.48 -0.77
CA LEU A 51 4.37 -0.16 -1.42
C LEU A 51 3.31 0.83 -1.87
N ILE A 52 3.14 1.94 -1.14
CA ILE A 52 2.29 3.05 -1.61
C ILE A 52 2.89 3.71 -2.85
N ALA A 53 4.22 3.87 -2.90
CA ALA A 53 4.90 4.36 -4.10
C ALA A 53 4.73 3.39 -5.29
N ALA A 54 4.76 2.08 -5.05
CA ALA A 54 4.47 1.07 -6.06
C ALA A 54 3.01 1.18 -6.58
N GLN A 55 2.04 1.41 -5.70
CA GLN A 55 0.65 1.70 -6.11
C GLN A 55 0.56 2.94 -6.99
N ALA A 56 1.21 4.04 -6.60
CA ALA A 56 1.21 5.27 -7.38
C ALA A 56 1.82 5.07 -8.78
N SER A 57 2.91 4.31 -8.87
CA SER A 57 3.52 3.92 -10.15
C SER A 57 2.57 3.08 -11.00
N ALA A 58 1.84 2.14 -10.39
CA ALA A 58 0.88 1.30 -11.10
C ALA A 58 -0.38 2.07 -11.54
N LEU A 59 -0.70 3.18 -10.87
CA LEU A 59 -1.77 4.10 -11.25
C LEU A 59 -1.34 5.12 -12.32
N ASP A 60 -0.03 5.33 -12.48
CA ASP A 60 0.54 6.43 -13.26
C ASP A 60 0.06 7.81 -12.75
N ILE A 61 0.03 7.99 -11.42
CA ILE A 61 -0.35 9.24 -10.76
C ILE A 61 0.76 9.67 -9.79
N PRO A 62 1.22 10.94 -9.83
CA PRO A 62 2.25 11.43 -8.90
C PRO A 62 1.85 11.27 -7.43
N LEU A 63 2.76 10.76 -6.60
CA LEU A 63 2.56 10.59 -5.16
C LEU A 63 3.27 11.67 -4.35
N ARG A 64 2.56 12.22 -3.35
CA ARG A 64 3.09 13.10 -2.32
C ARG A 64 2.95 12.44 -0.97
N GLN A 65 4.07 12.05 -0.39
CA GLN A 65 4.09 11.50 0.96
C GLN A 65 4.42 12.58 1.97
N ILE A 66 3.49 12.83 2.89
CA ILE A 66 3.66 13.75 4.01
C ILE A 66 4.10 12.94 5.22
N ALA A 67 5.38 13.05 5.58
CA ALA A 67 5.92 12.46 6.81
C ALA A 67 5.50 13.27 8.03
N THR A 68 5.12 12.59 9.09
CA THR A 68 4.45 13.20 10.24
C THR A 68 4.62 12.36 11.50
N SER A 69 4.50 13.01 12.66
CA SER A 69 4.40 12.44 13.99
C SER A 69 3.00 12.64 14.57
N TRP A 70 2.76 12.16 15.79
CA TRP A 70 1.51 12.41 16.52
C TRP A 70 1.27 13.90 16.80
N THR A 71 2.33 14.67 17.04
CA THR A 71 2.23 16.06 17.45
C THR A 71 2.14 17.05 16.30
N ASN A 72 2.53 16.64 15.08
CA ASN A 72 2.53 17.52 13.89
C ASN A 72 1.55 17.08 12.80
N PHE A 73 0.71 16.05 13.03
CA PHE A 73 -0.26 15.54 12.05
C PHE A 73 -1.01 16.67 11.35
N GLU A 74 -1.69 17.50 12.14
CA GLU A 74 -2.56 18.54 11.60
C GLU A 74 -1.78 19.62 10.87
N SER A 75 -0.67 20.11 11.45
CA SER A 75 0.11 21.17 10.84
C SER A 75 0.71 20.73 9.50
N SER A 76 1.29 19.53 9.44
CA SER A 76 1.83 18.97 8.20
C SER A 76 0.74 18.67 7.17
N PHE A 77 -0.43 18.20 7.60
CA PHE A 77 -1.57 18.01 6.70
C PHE A 77 -2.03 19.33 6.09
N ARG A 78 -2.15 20.39 6.90
CA ARG A 78 -2.50 21.74 6.43
C ARG A 78 -1.44 22.31 5.48
N THR A 79 -0.16 22.06 5.72
CA THR A 79 0.91 22.43 4.78
C THR A 79 0.75 21.70 3.44
N GLY A 80 0.40 20.41 3.46
CA GLY A 80 0.11 19.65 2.24
C GLY A 80 -1.07 20.22 1.44
N LEU A 81 -2.16 20.58 2.13
CA LEU A 81 -3.33 21.22 1.51
C LEU A 81 -2.99 22.61 0.94
N ALA A 82 -2.24 23.43 1.67
CA ALA A 82 -1.81 24.74 1.20
C ALA A 82 -0.93 24.64 -0.06
N ALA A 83 -0.06 23.62 -0.13
CA ALA A 83 0.73 23.35 -1.33
C ALA A 83 -0.15 22.97 -2.53
N LEU A 84 -1.16 22.12 -2.34
CA LEU A 84 -2.12 21.78 -3.40
C LEU A 84 -2.85 23.03 -3.91
N ALA A 85 -3.35 23.87 -3.01
CA ALA A 85 -4.02 25.11 -3.37
C ALA A 85 -3.10 26.08 -4.16
N ALA A 86 -1.85 26.24 -3.70
CA ALA A 86 -0.85 27.07 -4.38
C ALA A 86 -0.49 26.56 -5.79
N GLU A 87 -0.63 25.26 -6.03
CA GLU A 87 -0.41 24.62 -7.33
C GLU A 87 -1.66 24.59 -8.23
N GLY A 88 -2.76 25.20 -7.78
CA GLY A 88 -4.00 25.33 -8.55
C GLY A 88 -4.86 24.06 -8.57
N PHE A 89 -4.73 23.18 -7.57
CA PHE A 89 -5.73 22.13 -7.36
C PHE A 89 -7.04 22.76 -6.90
N GLU A 90 -8.17 22.21 -7.36
CA GLU A 90 -9.51 22.68 -7.00
C GLU A 90 -10.08 21.92 -5.81
N GLY A 91 -9.66 20.68 -5.58
CA GLY A 91 -10.23 19.87 -4.50
C GLY A 91 -9.44 18.63 -4.12
N VAL A 92 -9.86 18.02 -3.02
CA VAL A 92 -9.33 16.78 -2.48
C VAL A 92 -10.46 15.77 -2.34
N ILE A 93 -10.19 14.55 -2.78
CA ILE A 93 -11.13 13.44 -2.82
C ILE A 93 -10.75 12.44 -1.73
N PHE A 94 -11.74 11.99 -0.98
CA PHE A 94 -11.58 11.06 0.13
C PHE A 94 -12.40 9.78 -0.08
N GLY A 95 -11.98 8.71 0.60
CA GLY A 95 -12.64 7.41 0.58
C GLY A 95 -13.50 7.13 1.82
N ASP A 96 -13.83 8.15 2.61
CA ASP A 96 -14.69 8.01 3.79
C ASP A 96 -16.12 7.61 3.40
N ILE A 97 -16.75 6.76 4.22
CA ILE A 97 -18.10 6.22 3.95
C ILE A 97 -19.10 6.73 4.98
N HIS A 98 -18.82 6.60 6.28
CA HIS A 98 -19.84 6.85 7.32
C HIS A 98 -19.41 7.66 8.55
N LEU A 99 -18.12 7.77 8.85
CA LEU A 99 -17.65 8.39 10.10
C LEU A 99 -17.74 9.93 10.07
N ALA A 100 -18.86 10.48 10.56
CA ALA A 100 -19.18 11.91 10.44
C ALA A 100 -18.15 12.84 11.08
N ASP A 101 -17.61 12.48 12.25
CA ASP A 101 -16.60 13.29 12.94
C ASP A 101 -15.28 13.31 12.17
N VAL A 102 -14.90 12.18 11.57
CA VAL A 102 -13.68 12.06 10.73
C VAL A 102 -13.83 12.91 9.47
N ARG A 103 -14.97 12.78 8.79
CA ARG A 103 -15.31 13.61 7.63
C ARG A 103 -15.27 15.10 7.95
N ALA A 104 -15.95 15.53 9.02
CA ALA A 104 -16.01 16.94 9.41
C ALA A 104 -14.61 17.50 9.69
N TRP A 105 -13.76 16.71 10.35
CA TRP A 105 -12.37 17.10 10.62
C TRP A 105 -11.58 17.38 9.34
N TYR A 106 -11.72 16.54 8.31
CA TYR A 106 -11.07 16.73 7.02
C TYR A 106 -11.70 17.88 6.22
N GLU A 107 -13.04 17.91 6.13
CA GLU A 107 -13.80 18.92 5.37
C GLU A 107 -13.47 20.33 5.84
N ASP A 108 -13.42 20.57 7.16
CA ASP A 108 -13.07 21.88 7.73
C ASP A 108 -11.68 22.35 7.27
N ARG A 109 -10.70 21.45 7.23
CA ARG A 109 -9.30 21.78 6.89
C ARG A 109 -9.10 21.94 5.39
N VAL A 110 -9.76 21.12 4.59
CA VAL A 110 -9.75 21.20 3.12
C VAL A 110 -10.38 22.51 2.68
N ARG A 111 -11.55 22.86 3.22
CA ARG A 111 -12.24 24.13 2.92
C ARG A 111 -11.46 25.35 3.41
N ALA A 112 -10.84 25.27 4.59
CA ALA A 112 -9.98 26.34 5.09
C ALA A 112 -8.76 26.60 4.19
N ALA A 113 -8.32 25.62 3.40
CA ALA A 113 -7.26 25.80 2.40
C ALA A 113 -7.78 26.32 1.04
N GLY A 114 -9.09 26.57 0.90
CA GLY A 114 -9.71 27.01 -0.35
C GLY A 114 -9.94 25.89 -1.36
N LEU A 115 -9.95 24.63 -0.91
CA LEU A 115 -10.16 23.45 -1.74
C LEU A 115 -11.57 22.87 -1.54
N GLU A 116 -12.11 22.24 -2.58
CA GLU A 116 -13.33 21.44 -2.52
C GLU A 116 -13.08 20.11 -1.79
N HIS A 117 -14.02 19.69 -0.94
CA HIS A 117 -14.01 18.40 -0.26
C HIS A 117 -14.98 17.45 -0.95
N ILE A 118 -14.48 16.33 -1.49
CA ILE A 118 -15.28 15.38 -2.29
C ILE A 118 -15.20 13.98 -1.67
N GLU A 119 -16.35 13.37 -1.41
CA GLU A 119 -16.43 11.98 -0.94
C GLU A 119 -17.39 11.17 -1.82
N PRO A 120 -16.87 10.42 -2.80
CA PRO A 120 -17.69 9.67 -3.74
C PRO A 120 -18.41 8.45 -3.14
N LEU A 121 -18.08 8.06 -1.90
CA LEU A 121 -18.64 6.89 -1.20
C LEU A 121 -19.58 7.27 -0.05
N TRP A 122 -19.63 8.57 0.29
CA TRP A 122 -20.29 9.03 1.51
C TRP A 122 -21.78 8.67 1.57
N GLY A 123 -22.19 8.08 2.69
CA GLY A 123 -23.59 7.73 2.96
C GLY A 123 -24.10 6.47 2.24
N GLU A 124 -23.26 5.75 1.51
CA GLU A 124 -23.64 4.48 0.87
C GLU A 124 -23.45 3.29 1.80
N ALA A 125 -24.36 2.32 1.77
CA ALA A 125 -24.24 1.12 2.61
C ALA A 125 -22.93 0.35 2.35
N SER A 126 -22.18 0.03 3.41
CA SER A 126 -20.89 -0.69 3.33
C SER A 126 -20.92 -1.96 2.46
N ASP A 127 -22.00 -2.76 2.52
CA ASP A 127 -22.16 -3.95 1.66
C ASP A 127 -22.19 -3.58 0.16
N ALA A 128 -22.90 -2.51 -0.21
CA ALA A 128 -22.94 -2.02 -1.59
C ALA A 128 -21.57 -1.48 -2.03
N VAL A 129 -20.84 -0.80 -1.14
CA VAL A 129 -19.52 -0.24 -1.43
C VAL A 129 -18.49 -1.35 -1.69
N VAL A 130 -18.41 -2.35 -0.81
CA VAL A 130 -17.46 -3.48 -1.00
C VAL A 130 -17.82 -4.31 -2.23
N ARG A 131 -19.11 -4.44 -2.57
CA ARG A 131 -19.55 -5.08 -3.82
C ARG A 131 -19.14 -4.29 -5.06
N ASP A 132 -19.35 -2.97 -5.13
CA ASP A 132 -18.89 -2.15 -6.26
C ASP A 132 -17.37 -2.21 -6.43
N PHE A 133 -16.61 -2.32 -5.34
CA PHE A 133 -15.17 -2.55 -5.42
C PHE A 133 -14.85 -3.85 -6.15
N VAL A 134 -15.40 -5.00 -5.71
CA VAL A 134 -15.05 -6.32 -6.29
C VAL A 134 -15.67 -6.56 -7.65
N ASP A 135 -16.92 -6.14 -7.87
CA ASP A 135 -17.63 -6.20 -9.16
C ASP A 135 -16.98 -5.27 -10.18
N GLY A 136 -16.33 -4.23 -9.68
CA GLY A 136 -15.47 -3.36 -10.46
C GLY A 136 -14.17 -3.97 -10.96
N GLY A 137 -13.86 -5.20 -10.54
CA GLY A 137 -12.58 -5.86 -10.77
C GLY A 137 -11.52 -5.51 -9.72
N GLY A 138 -11.83 -4.69 -8.72
CA GLY A 138 -10.91 -4.34 -7.65
C GLY A 138 -10.47 -5.57 -6.86
N ARG A 139 -9.18 -5.63 -6.50
CA ARG A 139 -8.65 -6.63 -5.57
C ARG A 139 -7.79 -5.95 -4.52
N ALA A 140 -7.96 -6.41 -3.30
CA ALA A 140 -7.16 -6.00 -2.16
C ALA A 140 -6.84 -7.20 -1.28
N VAL A 141 -5.85 -7.09 -0.41
CA VAL A 141 -5.53 -8.11 0.60
C VAL A 141 -5.76 -7.52 1.98
N VAL A 142 -6.34 -8.31 2.89
CA VAL A 142 -6.50 -7.92 4.29
C VAL A 142 -5.14 -7.90 4.99
N THR A 143 -4.75 -6.76 5.54
CA THR A 143 -3.44 -6.52 6.16
C THR A 143 -3.51 -6.34 7.68
N CYS A 144 -4.69 -6.10 8.23
CA CYS A 144 -4.90 -5.94 9.66
C CYS A 144 -6.27 -6.51 10.01
N VAL A 145 -6.40 -7.16 11.15
CA VAL A 145 -7.69 -7.63 11.70
C VAL A 145 -7.76 -7.34 13.20
N GLU A 146 -8.91 -6.86 13.69
CA GLU A 146 -9.19 -6.75 15.12
C GLU A 146 -9.62 -8.12 15.67
N LEU A 147 -8.78 -8.76 16.48
CA LEU A 147 -8.95 -10.14 16.94
C LEU A 147 -10.19 -10.39 17.81
N ARG A 148 -10.81 -9.32 18.33
CA ARG A 148 -12.06 -9.41 19.08
C ARG A 148 -13.30 -9.55 18.19
N ARG A 149 -13.19 -9.19 16.91
CA ARG A 149 -14.30 -9.18 15.96
C ARG A 149 -14.11 -10.17 14.82
N LEU A 150 -12.87 -10.38 14.38
CA LEU A 150 -12.49 -11.29 13.32
C LEU A 150 -11.35 -12.19 13.79
N ASP A 151 -11.41 -13.48 13.47
CA ASP A 151 -10.33 -14.40 13.79
C ASP A 151 -9.13 -14.25 12.82
N ALA A 152 -7.99 -14.83 13.19
CA ALA A 152 -6.73 -14.69 12.45
C ALA A 152 -6.78 -15.22 11.01
N SER A 153 -7.75 -16.08 10.63
CA SER A 153 -7.86 -16.61 9.27
C SER A 153 -8.25 -15.55 8.23
N TRP A 154 -8.74 -14.39 8.68
CA TRP A 154 -9.03 -13.25 7.82
C TRP A 154 -7.77 -12.53 7.34
N LEU A 155 -6.66 -12.64 8.08
CA LEU A 155 -5.41 -11.98 7.72
C LEU A 155 -4.83 -12.59 6.43
N GLY A 156 -4.43 -11.73 5.48
CA GLY A 156 -3.90 -12.17 4.19
C GLY A 156 -4.98 -12.66 3.20
N ARG A 157 -6.25 -12.65 3.58
CA ARG A 157 -7.35 -13.00 2.68
C ARG A 157 -7.50 -11.96 1.58
N VAL A 158 -7.72 -12.42 0.34
CA VAL A 158 -8.02 -11.54 -0.80
C VAL A 158 -9.48 -11.09 -0.75
N ILE A 159 -9.70 -9.80 -0.96
CA ILE A 159 -11.00 -9.17 -1.20
C ILE A 159 -11.34 -9.38 -2.69
N ASP A 160 -12.16 -10.40 -2.94
CA ASP A 160 -12.68 -10.80 -4.25
C ASP A 160 -14.21 -10.98 -4.21
N HIS A 161 -14.82 -11.54 -5.27
CA HIS A 161 -16.28 -11.68 -5.33
C HIS A 161 -16.90 -12.52 -4.20
N GLY A 162 -16.14 -13.40 -3.55
CA GLY A 162 -16.63 -14.18 -2.41
C GLY A 162 -16.45 -13.47 -1.07
N PHE A 163 -15.70 -12.37 -1.02
CA PHE A 163 -15.42 -11.64 0.21
C PHE A 163 -16.66 -10.94 0.81
N PRO A 164 -17.49 -10.18 0.05
CA PRO A 164 -18.65 -9.48 0.59
C PRO A 164 -19.61 -10.36 1.38
N ASP A 165 -19.97 -11.52 0.83
CA ASP A 165 -20.90 -12.45 1.50
C ASP A 165 -20.28 -13.05 2.76
N ALA A 166 -18.98 -13.39 2.69
CA ALA A 166 -18.28 -13.95 3.84
C ALA A 166 -18.12 -12.95 4.98
N ILE A 167 -17.80 -11.68 4.69
CA ILE A 167 -17.59 -10.66 5.73
C ILE A 167 -18.93 -10.24 6.33
N ALA A 168 -19.99 -10.12 5.53
CA ALA A 168 -21.32 -9.83 6.03
C ALA A 168 -21.82 -10.90 7.02
N ALA A 169 -21.46 -12.17 6.80
CA ALA A 169 -21.84 -13.27 7.68
C ALA A 169 -21.20 -13.21 9.08
N THR A 170 -20.13 -12.44 9.29
CA THR A 170 -19.51 -12.28 10.62
C THR A 170 -20.22 -11.23 11.48
N GLY A 171 -21.05 -10.38 10.87
CA GLY A 171 -21.77 -9.29 11.53
C GLY A 171 -20.95 -8.03 11.78
N VAL A 172 -19.70 -7.95 11.29
CA VAL A 172 -18.91 -6.71 11.30
C VAL A 172 -19.28 -5.80 10.12
N ASP A 173 -18.82 -4.55 10.14
CA ASP A 173 -18.97 -3.68 8.98
C ASP A 173 -18.22 -4.27 7.76
N PRO A 174 -18.89 -4.51 6.60
CA PRO A 174 -18.26 -5.10 5.42
C PRO A 174 -17.08 -4.29 4.85
N CYS A 175 -17.03 -2.98 5.10
CA CYS A 175 -15.93 -2.10 4.74
C CYS A 175 -14.90 -1.93 5.87
N GLY A 176 -15.14 -2.44 7.06
CA GLY A 176 -14.21 -2.30 8.19
C GLY A 176 -14.11 -0.87 8.72
N GLU A 177 -15.16 -0.05 8.56
CA GLU A 177 -15.19 1.37 8.94
C GLU A 177 -14.90 1.59 10.44
N ASN A 178 -15.15 0.62 11.31
CA ASN A 178 -14.89 0.74 12.74
C ASN A 178 -13.53 0.15 13.15
N GLY A 179 -12.64 -0.08 12.17
CA GLY A 179 -11.31 -0.63 12.38
C GLY A 179 -11.27 -2.17 12.43
N GLU A 180 -12.34 -2.86 12.03
CA GLU A 180 -12.40 -4.33 12.11
C GLU A 180 -11.31 -4.99 11.25
N TYR A 181 -11.00 -4.37 10.11
CA TYR A 181 -9.86 -4.76 9.29
C TYR A 181 -9.32 -3.59 8.46
N HIS A 182 -8.09 -3.73 7.98
CA HIS A 182 -7.52 -2.88 6.94
C HIS A 182 -7.09 -3.69 5.75
N SER A 183 -6.97 -3.02 4.59
CA SER A 183 -6.62 -3.67 3.34
C SER A 183 -5.57 -2.90 2.55
N PHE A 184 -4.91 -3.61 1.64
CA PHE A 184 -4.00 -3.07 0.64
C PHE A 184 -4.53 -3.42 -0.76
N ALA A 185 -4.93 -2.42 -1.54
CA ALA A 185 -5.41 -2.61 -2.90
C ALA A 185 -4.23 -2.84 -3.87
N PHE A 186 -4.32 -3.85 -4.72
CA PHE A 186 -3.17 -4.25 -5.55
C PHE A 186 -3.53 -4.55 -7.01
N ASP A 187 -4.80 -4.65 -7.36
CA ASP A 187 -5.24 -4.93 -8.73
C ASP A 187 -6.65 -4.35 -8.98
N GLY A 188 -7.01 -4.31 -10.26
CA GLY A 188 -8.27 -3.80 -10.77
C GLY A 188 -8.22 -2.32 -11.15
N PRO A 189 -9.21 -1.81 -11.89
CA PRO A 189 -9.29 -0.40 -12.22
C PRO A 189 -9.28 0.47 -10.95
N PRO A 190 -8.50 1.57 -10.90
CA PRO A 190 -7.81 2.21 -12.02
C PRO A 190 -6.33 1.85 -12.16
N PHE A 191 -5.83 0.81 -11.48
CA PHE A 191 -4.47 0.33 -11.68
C PHE A 191 -4.28 -0.12 -13.14
N ARG A 192 -3.16 0.29 -13.74
CA ARG A 192 -2.74 -0.11 -15.09
C ARG A 192 -2.02 -1.46 -15.10
N SER A 193 -1.50 -1.86 -13.94
CA SER A 193 -0.81 -3.12 -13.71
C SER A 193 -0.99 -3.55 -12.26
N ILE A 194 -0.91 -4.86 -12.03
CA ILE A 194 -0.88 -5.42 -10.67
C ILE A 194 0.31 -4.84 -9.90
N VAL A 195 0.08 -4.45 -8.65
CA VAL A 195 1.12 -4.10 -7.68
C VAL A 195 1.61 -5.39 -7.02
N PRO A 196 2.85 -5.85 -7.29
CA PRO A 196 3.36 -7.06 -6.68
C PRO A 196 3.52 -6.88 -5.17
N TRP A 197 3.13 -7.89 -4.40
CA TRP A 197 3.33 -7.93 -2.95
C TRP A 197 3.61 -9.36 -2.52
N ALA A 198 4.30 -9.51 -1.39
CA ALA A 198 4.51 -10.77 -0.71
C ALA A 198 4.22 -10.62 0.78
N PRO A 199 3.65 -11.65 1.43
CA PRO A 199 3.52 -11.67 2.88
C PRO A 199 4.91 -11.71 3.52
N ALA A 200 5.11 -10.90 4.55
CA ALA A 200 6.31 -10.88 5.39
C ALA A 200 5.92 -11.24 6.84
N ALA A 201 6.52 -10.57 7.82
CA ALA A 201 6.26 -10.86 9.23
C ALA A 201 4.82 -10.50 9.65
N THR A 202 4.24 -11.32 10.52
CA THR A 202 3.02 -10.97 11.24
C THR A 202 3.36 -10.43 12.62
N HIS A 203 2.63 -9.43 13.09
CA HIS A 203 2.78 -8.86 14.42
C HIS A 203 1.42 -8.63 15.06
N GLU A 204 1.35 -8.82 16.38
CA GLU A 204 0.15 -8.54 17.16
C GLU A 204 0.44 -7.35 18.08
N GLU A 205 -0.42 -6.34 18.04
CA GLU A 205 -0.32 -5.17 18.89
C GLU A 205 -1.73 -4.71 19.31
N GLN A 206 -1.96 -4.55 20.62
CA GLN A 206 -3.20 -4.00 21.19
C GLN A 206 -4.49 -4.72 20.72
N GLY A 207 -4.42 -6.02 20.42
CA GLY A 207 -5.57 -6.81 19.94
C GLY A 207 -5.78 -6.75 18.43
N PHE A 208 -4.87 -6.13 17.68
CA PHE A 208 -4.84 -6.15 16.22
C PHE A 208 -3.74 -7.09 15.75
N LEU A 209 -4.08 -8.01 14.85
CA LEU A 209 -3.11 -8.84 14.14
C LEU A 209 -2.83 -8.22 12.77
N GLN A 210 -1.57 -7.95 12.48
CA GLN A 210 -1.12 -7.24 11.29
C GLN A 210 -0.15 -8.09 10.46
N LEU A 211 -0.36 -8.08 9.14
CA LEU A 211 0.49 -8.71 8.14
C LEU A 211 1.31 -7.63 7.47
N ASP A 212 2.62 -7.70 7.65
CA ASP A 212 3.53 -6.86 6.89
C ASP A 212 3.56 -7.34 5.43
N LEU A 213 3.47 -6.39 4.51
CA LEU A 213 3.61 -6.63 3.08
C LEU A 213 4.96 -6.08 2.63
N ALA A 214 5.61 -6.80 1.74
CA ALA A 214 6.88 -6.40 1.15
C ALA A 214 6.87 -6.58 -0.37
N ASP A 215 7.81 -5.91 -1.05
CA ASP A 215 8.10 -6.19 -2.45
C ASP A 215 8.61 -7.65 -2.58
N PRO A 216 8.01 -8.49 -3.44
CA PRO A 216 8.49 -9.84 -3.68
C PRO A 216 9.98 -9.92 -4.03
N VAL A 217 10.51 -8.90 -4.73
CA VAL A 217 11.93 -8.82 -5.08
C VAL A 217 12.81 -8.70 -3.85
N GLU A 218 12.42 -7.85 -2.90
CA GLU A 218 13.19 -7.66 -1.66
C GLU A 218 13.14 -8.91 -0.78
N VAL A 219 11.97 -9.54 -0.64
CA VAL A 219 11.82 -10.82 0.08
C VAL A 219 12.70 -11.90 -0.58
N VAL A 220 12.65 -12.02 -1.91
CA VAL A 220 13.50 -12.94 -2.65
C VAL A 220 14.98 -12.69 -2.40
N ALA A 221 15.41 -11.44 -2.38
CA ALA A 221 16.80 -11.09 -2.17
C ALA A 221 17.25 -11.43 -0.73
N ASP A 222 16.44 -11.12 0.28
CA ASP A 222 16.72 -11.48 1.69
C ASP A 222 16.81 -12.99 1.88
N ASP A 223 15.83 -13.73 1.37
CA ASP A 223 15.80 -15.19 1.49
C ASP A 223 16.94 -15.85 0.71
N THR A 224 17.29 -15.32 -0.46
CA THR A 224 18.42 -15.84 -1.24
C THR A 224 19.72 -15.68 -0.48
N VAL A 225 19.94 -14.53 0.17
CA VAL A 225 21.14 -14.30 1.01
C VAL A 225 21.14 -15.22 2.24
N SER A 226 20.00 -15.34 2.93
CA SER A 226 19.87 -16.16 4.13
C SER A 226 20.10 -17.65 3.85
N VAL A 227 19.46 -18.19 2.80
CA VAL A 227 19.54 -19.61 2.43
C VAL A 227 20.90 -19.96 1.81
N ASN A 228 21.52 -19.04 1.05
CA ASN A 228 22.77 -19.28 0.34
C ASN A 228 23.93 -18.49 0.96
N TYR A 229 24.03 -18.46 2.29
CA TYR A 229 24.96 -17.59 3.01
C TYR A 229 26.42 -17.79 2.60
N GLU A 230 26.88 -19.03 2.36
CA GLU A 230 28.26 -19.30 1.93
C GLU A 230 28.55 -18.71 0.54
N LEU A 231 27.59 -18.86 -0.37
CA LEU A 231 27.68 -18.32 -1.72
C LEU A 231 27.60 -16.78 -1.73
N PHE A 232 26.79 -16.22 -0.82
CA PHE A 232 26.74 -14.79 -0.57
C PHE A 232 28.10 -14.28 -0.04
N ASP A 233 28.68 -14.96 0.94
CA ASP A 233 29.99 -14.62 1.50
C ASP A 233 31.11 -14.68 0.46
N ASP A 234 31.09 -15.70 -0.41
CA ASP A 234 31.99 -15.81 -1.56
C ASP A 234 31.82 -14.64 -2.54
N THR A 235 30.58 -14.20 -2.76
CA THR A 235 30.27 -13.03 -3.59
C THR A 235 30.81 -11.75 -2.96
N VAL A 236 30.61 -11.57 -1.65
CA VAL A 236 31.17 -10.45 -0.87
C VAL A 236 32.69 -10.43 -0.97
N ALA A 237 33.34 -11.59 -0.88
CA ALA A 237 34.79 -11.77 -1.04
C ALA A 237 35.29 -11.74 -2.50
N ALA A 238 34.41 -11.43 -3.47
CA ALA A 238 34.73 -11.34 -4.90
C ALA A 238 35.33 -12.63 -5.49
N ARG A 239 34.90 -13.81 -5.01
CA ARG A 239 35.30 -15.10 -5.58
C ARG A 239 34.80 -15.23 -7.02
N PRO A 240 35.59 -15.81 -7.95
CA PRO A 240 35.16 -16.00 -9.33
C PRO A 240 33.85 -16.79 -9.42
N LYS A 241 32.95 -16.37 -10.32
CA LYS A 241 31.64 -17.01 -10.59
C LYS A 241 30.60 -16.99 -9.45
N ALA A 242 30.97 -16.60 -8.22
CA ALA A 242 30.06 -16.57 -7.08
C ALA A 242 28.83 -15.69 -7.33
N TRP A 243 29.04 -14.48 -7.90
CA TRP A 243 27.95 -13.58 -8.27
C TRP A 243 26.95 -14.22 -9.24
N GLY A 244 27.43 -14.86 -10.31
CA GLY A 244 26.56 -15.48 -11.30
C GLY A 244 25.71 -16.60 -10.71
N ALA A 245 26.29 -17.39 -9.80
CA ALA A 245 25.56 -18.43 -9.09
C ALA A 245 24.53 -17.84 -8.09
N LEU A 246 24.89 -16.80 -7.33
CA LEU A 246 23.97 -16.13 -6.40
C LEU A 246 22.80 -15.48 -7.14
N ALA A 247 23.08 -14.80 -8.26
CA ALA A 247 22.09 -14.19 -9.13
C ALA A 247 21.12 -15.22 -9.72
N ALA A 248 21.59 -16.44 -10.02
CA ALA A 248 20.75 -17.54 -10.46
C ALA A 248 19.85 -18.07 -9.32
N GLN A 249 20.37 -18.16 -8.09
CA GLN A 249 19.55 -18.53 -6.92
C GLN A 249 18.42 -17.52 -6.67
N GLY A 250 18.67 -16.22 -6.85
CA GLY A 250 17.61 -15.20 -6.79
C GLY A 250 16.46 -15.45 -7.77
N VAL A 251 16.77 -15.85 -9.01
CA VAL A 251 15.77 -16.18 -10.02
C VAL A 251 14.98 -17.44 -9.65
N ILE A 252 15.66 -18.47 -9.11
CA ILE A 252 15.02 -19.71 -8.63
C ILE A 252 14.06 -19.40 -7.47
N SER A 253 14.52 -18.64 -6.48
CA SER A 253 13.71 -18.20 -5.33
C SER A 253 12.48 -17.40 -5.76
N TYR A 254 12.62 -16.48 -6.71
CA TYR A 254 11.47 -15.73 -7.24
C TYR A 254 10.43 -16.64 -7.90
N ARG A 255 10.89 -17.60 -8.71
CA ARG A 255 9.99 -18.55 -9.37
C ARG A 255 9.26 -19.45 -8.37
N ALA A 256 9.97 -19.90 -7.32
CA ALA A 256 9.36 -20.71 -6.27
C ALA A 256 8.25 -19.95 -5.52
N ARG A 257 8.43 -18.64 -5.29
CA ARG A 257 7.46 -17.80 -4.58
C ARG A 257 6.27 -17.38 -5.42
N THR A 258 6.54 -16.92 -6.65
CA THR A 258 5.51 -16.32 -7.51
C THR A 258 4.82 -17.34 -8.41
N GLY A 259 5.32 -18.59 -8.46
CA GLY A 259 4.85 -19.62 -9.37
C GLY A 259 5.19 -19.40 -10.85
N ARG A 260 5.86 -18.29 -11.18
CA ARG A 260 6.22 -17.91 -12.57
C ARG A 260 7.68 -17.43 -12.68
N PRO A 261 8.35 -17.62 -13.81
CA PRO A 261 9.68 -17.05 -14.01
C PRO A 261 9.60 -15.51 -14.00
N PRO A 262 10.64 -14.81 -13.50
CA PRO A 262 10.68 -13.36 -13.59
C PRO A 262 10.84 -12.92 -15.04
N ASP A 263 10.08 -11.90 -15.43
CA ASP A 263 10.36 -11.15 -16.66
C ASP A 263 11.70 -10.39 -16.54
N ASP A 264 12.10 -9.70 -17.60
CA ASP A 264 13.40 -9.02 -17.62
C ASP A 264 13.48 -7.85 -16.63
N VAL A 265 12.36 -7.21 -16.29
CA VAL A 265 12.31 -6.12 -15.32
C VAL A 265 12.50 -6.69 -13.92
N ALA A 266 11.71 -7.69 -13.55
CA ALA A 266 11.81 -8.38 -12.27
C ALA A 266 13.19 -9.03 -12.08
N ARG A 267 13.76 -9.64 -13.13
CA ARG A 267 15.10 -10.25 -13.08
C ARG A 267 16.18 -9.22 -12.76
N ARG A 268 16.15 -8.05 -13.43
CA ARG A 268 17.09 -6.95 -13.13
C ARG A 268 16.88 -6.41 -11.73
N ALA A 269 15.65 -6.31 -11.26
CA ALA A 269 15.33 -5.86 -9.90
C ALA A 269 15.88 -6.82 -8.84
N ILE A 270 15.71 -8.14 -9.02
CA ILE A 270 16.30 -9.17 -8.14
C ILE A 270 17.81 -9.02 -8.07
N TRP A 271 18.48 -8.88 -9.20
CA TRP A 271 19.94 -8.72 -9.22
C TRP A 271 20.38 -7.42 -8.55
N ALA A 272 19.70 -6.29 -8.81
CA ALA A 272 20.00 -5.04 -8.14
C ALA A 272 19.82 -5.15 -6.61
N ALA A 273 18.73 -5.78 -6.15
CA ALA A 273 18.45 -5.98 -4.72
C ALA A 273 19.50 -6.89 -4.04
N LEU A 274 19.94 -7.96 -4.70
CA LEU A 274 21.03 -8.82 -4.22
C LEU A 274 22.35 -8.07 -4.16
N TRP A 275 22.69 -7.29 -5.20
CA TRP A 275 23.94 -6.55 -5.25
C TRP A 275 24.02 -5.48 -4.16
N LYS A 276 22.92 -4.79 -3.88
CA LYS A 276 22.81 -3.83 -2.77
C LYS A 276 23.16 -4.47 -1.42
N ARG A 277 22.74 -5.72 -1.17
CA ARG A 277 23.08 -6.48 0.04
C ARG A 277 24.57 -6.83 0.09
N VAL A 278 25.17 -7.21 -1.05
CA VAL A 278 26.62 -7.45 -1.17
C VAL A 278 27.40 -6.18 -0.85
N GLU A 279 27.02 -5.03 -1.40
CA GLU A 279 27.67 -3.75 -1.13
C GLU A 279 27.57 -3.34 0.33
N ALA A 280 26.39 -3.48 0.94
CA ALA A 280 26.20 -3.22 2.37
C ALA A 280 27.07 -4.12 3.25
N ALA A 281 27.15 -5.43 2.94
CA ALA A 281 27.99 -6.37 3.68
C ALA A 281 29.50 -6.04 3.54
N ARG A 282 29.94 -5.61 2.34
CA ARG A 282 31.32 -5.14 2.14
C ARG A 282 31.61 -3.91 2.99
N ALA A 283 30.73 -2.91 2.98
CA ALA A 283 30.89 -1.69 3.76
C ALA A 283 31.01 -1.97 5.26
N ASN A 284 30.30 -2.99 5.77
CA ASN A 284 30.37 -3.40 7.17
C ASN A 284 31.66 -4.14 7.54
N ARG A 285 32.33 -4.81 6.58
CA ARG A 285 33.61 -5.50 6.83
C ARG A 285 34.83 -4.57 6.81
N THR A 286 34.67 -3.37 6.23
CA THR A 286 35.73 -2.36 6.15
C THR A 286 35.72 -1.37 7.32
N ARG A 287 34.77 -1.51 8.26
CA ARG A 287 34.68 -0.76 9.52
C ARG A 287 35.15 -1.61 10.68
#